data_AF-A0A835Z898-F1
#
_entry.id   AF-A0A835Z898-F1
#
_cell.length_a   1.000
_cell.length_b   1.000
_cell.length_c   1.000
_cell.angle_alpha   90.00
_cell.angle_beta   90.00
_cell.angle_gamma   90.00
#
_symmetry.space_group_name_H-M   'P 1'
#
loop_
_entity.id
_entity.type
_entity.pdbx_description
1 polymer ?
#
loop_
_entity_poly.entity_id
_entity_poly.type
_entity_poly.pdbx_seq_one_letter_code
_entity_poly.pdbx_strand_id
1 'polypeptide(L)'
;MQSDVKLVKAWSGGAAKSQANGCGHLDASLAREQGVFSRFIFEDQCTGETFTTYIEPLAGLTRHPEALCLDKNADKLGDRGYIVLGQTSETCAHALPSRAAFRAPFARMLVFDLGASTYTTPVGADSQRWFVESYARHGFAVSEYYAWEAGKHDPVAIWAEVPGDLKPHYHWLNIPATPDAESMDNPWNFLRAIATPDDFVAVKLDIDNTPVETAFMEQLFKDPKLQALVDEMFFEHHVNVENMWRYWKTQKEKVYLKDTYSMILQLRQKGIRFHSWP
;
A
#
# COMPACT_ATOMS: atom_id res chain seq x y z
N MET A 1 -18.42 9.36 -21.75
CA MET A 1 -17.51 8.40 -22.44
C MET A 1 -16.22 9.03 -22.94
N GLN A 2 -16.21 10.01 -23.86
CA GLN A 2 -14.94 10.61 -24.31
C GLN A 2 -14.19 11.41 -23.22
N SER A 3 -14.91 12.02 -22.27
CA SER A 3 -14.34 12.67 -21.07
C SER A 3 -13.66 11.66 -20.15
N ASP A 4 -14.29 10.50 -19.97
CA ASP A 4 -13.88 9.50 -18.97
C ASP A 4 -12.64 8.75 -19.45
N VAL A 5 -12.51 8.52 -20.76
CA VAL A 5 -11.30 7.96 -21.38
C VAL A 5 -10.11 8.91 -21.25
N LYS A 6 -10.32 10.23 -21.30
CA LYS A 6 -9.23 11.21 -21.10
C LYS A 6 -8.74 11.20 -19.65
N LEU A 7 -9.64 11.09 -18.68
CA LEU A 7 -9.31 11.02 -17.27
C LEU A 7 -8.55 9.73 -16.91
N VAL A 8 -9.01 8.58 -17.42
CA VAL A 8 -8.32 7.30 -17.22
C VAL A 8 -6.92 7.34 -17.82
N LYS A 9 -6.76 7.87 -19.04
CA LYS A 9 -5.43 8.00 -19.67
C LYS A 9 -4.50 8.96 -18.93
N ALA A 10 -5.05 10.07 -18.43
CA ALA A 10 -4.30 11.00 -17.60
C ALA A 10 -3.82 10.29 -16.32
N TRP A 11 -4.70 9.58 -15.62
CA TRP A 11 -4.31 8.79 -14.45
C TRP A 11 -3.25 7.73 -14.78
N SER A 12 -3.51 6.80 -15.71
CA SER A 12 -2.56 5.74 -16.07
C SER A 12 -1.20 6.32 -16.48
N GLY A 13 -1.20 7.43 -17.24
CA GLY A 13 0.01 8.13 -17.64
C GLY A 13 0.75 8.80 -16.48
N GLY A 14 0.03 9.44 -15.56
CA GLY A 14 0.58 10.05 -14.35
C GLY A 14 1.17 9.03 -13.38
N ALA A 15 0.50 7.89 -13.16
CA ALA A 15 0.97 6.83 -12.28
C ALA A 15 2.24 6.16 -12.85
N ALA A 16 2.27 5.85 -14.15
CA ALA A 16 3.45 5.31 -14.82
C ALA A 16 4.66 6.25 -14.70
N LYS A 17 4.45 7.58 -14.81
CA LYS A 17 5.52 8.58 -14.59
C LYS A 17 5.98 8.61 -13.14
N SER A 18 5.07 8.53 -12.17
CA SER A 18 5.43 8.43 -10.75
C SER A 18 6.37 7.25 -10.51
N GLN A 19 6.04 6.08 -11.05
CA GLN A 19 6.84 4.86 -10.90
C GLN A 19 8.20 4.94 -11.59
N ALA A 20 8.33 5.72 -12.67
CA ALA A 20 9.58 5.89 -13.41
C ALA A 20 10.55 6.89 -12.77
N ASN A 21 10.06 7.87 -12.01
CA ASN A 21 10.88 9.00 -11.56
C ASN A 21 11.67 8.74 -10.27
N GLY A 22 11.40 7.66 -9.55
CA GLY A 22 12.30 6.99 -8.62
C GLY A 22 13.14 7.81 -7.62
N CYS A 23 12.74 9.03 -7.26
CA CYS A 23 13.34 10.02 -6.33
C CYS A 23 13.17 11.47 -6.83
N GLY A 24 12.78 11.68 -8.09
CA GLY A 24 12.42 13.00 -8.60
C GLY A 24 11.09 13.44 -8.02
N HIS A 25 11.03 14.67 -7.50
CA HIS A 25 9.76 15.38 -7.25
C HIS A 25 8.77 15.02 -8.36
N LEU A 26 7.57 14.59 -7.99
CA LEU A 26 6.47 14.34 -8.92
C LEU A 26 6.44 15.51 -9.90
N ASP A 27 6.88 15.23 -11.12
CA ASP A 27 7.28 16.25 -12.10
C ASP A 27 6.13 17.24 -12.29
N ALA A 28 6.45 18.50 -12.61
CA ALA A 28 5.50 19.52 -13.00
C ALA A 28 4.56 19.07 -14.16
N SER A 29 4.80 17.92 -14.77
CA SER A 29 3.88 17.24 -15.68
C SER A 29 2.69 16.55 -15.00
N LEU A 30 2.79 16.01 -13.78
CA LEU A 30 1.63 15.63 -12.95
C LEU A 30 0.88 16.86 -12.44
N ALA A 31 1.58 18.00 -12.31
CA ALA A 31 0.94 19.28 -12.01
C ALA A 31 -0.04 19.74 -13.12
N ARG A 32 0.09 19.25 -14.37
CA ARG A 32 -0.90 19.47 -15.45
C ARG A 32 -2.13 18.56 -15.33
N GLU A 33 -2.04 17.50 -14.53
CA GLU A 33 -3.09 16.48 -14.31
C GLU A 33 -3.75 16.65 -12.92
N GLN A 34 -3.52 17.78 -12.23
CA GLN A 34 -3.98 18.08 -10.86
C GLN A 34 -5.48 17.88 -10.58
N GLY A 35 -6.33 17.93 -11.61
CA GLY A 35 -7.76 17.67 -11.45
C GLY A 35 -8.14 16.20 -11.31
N VAL A 36 -7.17 15.28 -11.48
CA VAL A 36 -7.43 13.82 -11.52
C VAL A 36 -6.96 13.13 -10.24
N PHE A 37 -5.81 13.50 -9.70
CA PHE A 37 -5.24 12.85 -8.52
C PHE A 37 -5.81 13.42 -7.22
N SER A 38 -5.97 12.55 -6.23
CA SER A 38 -6.15 12.97 -4.85
C SER A 38 -4.81 13.46 -4.28
N ARG A 39 -4.84 14.18 -3.16
CA ARG A 39 -3.63 14.76 -2.57
C ARG A 39 -3.66 14.76 -1.06
N PHE A 40 -2.48 14.69 -0.47
CA PHE A 40 -2.23 15.03 0.92
C PHE A 40 -1.50 16.37 0.97
N ILE A 41 -1.83 17.17 1.99
CA ILE A 41 -1.17 18.44 2.26
C ILE A 41 -0.56 18.30 3.64
N PHE A 42 0.76 18.46 3.70
CA PHE A 42 1.54 18.36 4.91
C PHE A 42 2.09 19.74 5.26
N GLU A 43 2.31 19.94 6.55
CA GLU A 43 3.01 21.10 7.09
C GLU A 43 4.29 20.59 7.74
N ASP A 44 5.43 21.08 7.27
CA ASP A 44 6.72 20.86 7.90
C ASP A 44 6.71 21.59 9.25
N GLN A 45 6.79 20.85 10.34
CA GLN A 45 6.73 21.41 11.69
C GLN A 45 7.98 22.22 12.06
N CYS A 46 9.10 22.05 11.35
CA CYS A 46 10.33 22.80 11.56
C CYS A 46 10.30 24.16 10.87
N THR A 47 9.77 24.21 9.64
CA THR A 47 9.79 25.42 8.80
C THR A 47 8.44 26.15 8.72
N GLY A 48 7.35 25.45 9.02
CA GLY A 48 5.97 25.89 8.78
C GLY A 48 5.60 25.91 7.29
N GLU A 49 6.48 25.42 6.40
CA GLU A 49 6.18 25.34 4.97
C GLU A 49 5.20 24.20 4.70
N THR A 50 4.29 24.42 3.76
CA THR A 50 3.36 23.37 3.33
C THR A 50 3.87 22.74 2.05
N PHE A 51 3.76 21.42 1.97
CA PHE A 51 4.06 20.66 0.76
C PHE A 51 2.91 19.71 0.44
N THR A 52 2.78 19.39 -0.85
CA THR A 52 1.70 18.53 -1.35
C THR A 52 2.29 17.25 -1.89
N THR A 53 1.68 16.13 -1.54
CA THR A 53 1.95 14.84 -2.17
C THR A 53 0.69 14.32 -2.83
N TYR A 54 0.87 13.47 -3.84
CA TYR A 54 -0.26 12.95 -4.61
C TYR A 54 -0.47 11.48 -4.32
N ILE A 55 -1.73 11.07 -4.49
CA ILE A 55 -2.18 9.69 -4.40
C ILE A 55 -3.23 9.45 -5.48
N GLU A 56 -3.32 8.23 -6.01
CA GLU A 56 -4.29 7.89 -7.04
C GLU A 56 -5.74 8.20 -6.59
N PRO A 57 -6.63 8.61 -7.51
CA PRO A 57 -8.03 8.83 -7.17
C PRO A 57 -8.74 7.56 -6.72
N LEU A 58 -9.80 7.74 -5.94
CA LEU A 58 -10.75 6.66 -5.65
C LEU A 58 -11.63 6.42 -6.86
N ALA A 59 -11.20 5.50 -7.72
CA ALA A 59 -11.89 5.14 -8.95
C ALA A 59 -11.56 3.71 -9.38
N GLY A 60 -12.32 3.21 -10.36
CA GLY A 60 -12.25 1.81 -10.79
C GLY A 60 -13.22 0.91 -10.02
N LEU A 61 -12.92 -0.39 -10.00
CA LEU A 61 -13.62 -1.42 -9.20
C LEU A 61 -12.64 -1.98 -8.16
N THR A 62 -12.02 -1.10 -7.36
CA THR A 62 -10.90 -1.44 -6.46
C THR A 62 -9.73 -2.13 -7.19
N ARG A 63 -9.54 -1.78 -8.47
CA ARG A 63 -8.56 -2.34 -9.42
C ARG A 63 -8.03 -1.25 -10.33
N HIS A 64 -7.07 -1.63 -11.19
CA HIS A 64 -6.58 -0.76 -12.25
C HIS A 64 -7.77 -0.16 -13.03
N PRO A 65 -7.77 1.15 -13.35
CA PRO A 65 -8.95 1.82 -13.92
C PRO A 65 -9.32 1.29 -15.29
N GLU A 66 -8.30 0.90 -16.06
CA GLU A 66 -8.48 0.25 -17.36
C GLU A 66 -9.08 -1.16 -17.26
N ALA A 67 -9.07 -1.79 -16.07
CA ALA A 67 -9.75 -3.05 -15.84
C ALA A 67 -11.28 -2.92 -15.89
N LEU A 68 -11.85 -1.72 -15.85
CA LEU A 68 -13.30 -1.51 -16.08
C LEU A 68 -13.78 -2.10 -17.42
N CYS A 69 -12.90 -2.21 -18.42
CA CYS A 69 -13.15 -2.86 -19.70
C CYS A 69 -12.66 -4.32 -19.68
N LEU A 70 -13.19 -5.13 -18.76
CA LEU A 70 -12.67 -6.46 -18.41
C LEU A 70 -12.50 -7.44 -19.58
N ASP A 71 -13.34 -7.37 -20.61
CA ASP A 71 -13.25 -8.30 -21.74
C ASP A 71 -12.05 -8.02 -22.66
N LYS A 72 -11.45 -6.83 -22.55
CA LYS A 72 -10.27 -6.42 -23.35
C LYS A 72 -9.00 -6.29 -22.52
N ASN A 73 -9.14 -6.06 -21.22
CA ASN A 73 -8.06 -5.65 -20.32
C ASN A 73 -8.01 -6.54 -19.06
N ALA A 74 -8.25 -7.84 -19.19
CA ALA A 74 -8.19 -8.77 -18.04
C ALA A 74 -6.78 -8.83 -17.43
N ASP A 75 -5.73 -8.59 -18.22
CA ASP A 75 -4.34 -8.42 -17.80
C ASP A 75 -4.15 -7.25 -16.82
N LYS A 76 -5.04 -6.24 -16.87
CA LYS A 76 -5.01 -5.10 -15.96
C LYS A 76 -5.57 -5.39 -14.57
N LEU A 77 -6.15 -6.57 -14.35
CA LEU A 77 -6.74 -6.89 -13.05
C LEU A 77 -5.71 -6.96 -11.92
N GLY A 78 -4.53 -7.52 -12.15
CA GLY A 78 -3.43 -7.56 -11.16
C GLY A 78 -2.39 -6.45 -11.35
N ASP A 79 -2.64 -5.48 -12.24
CA ASP A 79 -1.69 -4.44 -12.58
C ASP A 79 -1.65 -3.37 -11.47
N ARG A 80 -0.49 -3.20 -10.84
CA ARG A 80 -0.23 -2.23 -9.76
C ARG A 80 0.35 -0.92 -10.27
N GLY A 81 0.44 -0.73 -11.59
CA GLY A 81 0.96 0.45 -12.28
C GLY A 81 0.22 1.74 -11.97
N TYR A 82 -0.99 1.65 -11.42
CA TYR A 82 -1.83 2.79 -11.05
C TYR A 82 -1.61 3.30 -9.62
N ILE A 83 -0.92 2.52 -8.77
CA ILE A 83 -0.69 2.83 -7.37
C ILE A 83 0.44 3.86 -7.25
N VAL A 84 0.16 4.96 -6.54
CA VAL A 84 1.13 6.04 -6.30
C VAL A 84 1.65 5.92 -4.88
N LEU A 85 2.84 5.35 -4.73
CA LEU A 85 3.52 5.13 -3.45
C LEU A 85 4.01 6.43 -2.83
N GLY A 86 4.10 6.44 -1.50
CA GLY A 86 4.85 7.43 -0.73
C GLY A 86 6.33 7.44 -1.12
N GLN A 87 7.00 8.56 -0.81
CA GLN A 87 8.41 8.76 -1.15
C GLN A 87 9.20 9.23 0.07
N THR A 88 10.50 8.95 0.08
CA THR A 88 11.38 9.42 1.17
C THR A 88 11.43 10.93 1.30
N SER A 89 11.15 11.70 0.25
CA SER A 89 11.03 13.16 0.34
C SER A 89 9.85 13.59 1.22
N GLU A 90 8.82 12.76 1.34
CA GLU A 90 7.65 12.98 2.22
C GLU A 90 8.03 12.75 3.69
N THR A 91 8.90 11.76 3.97
CA THR A 91 9.43 11.51 5.32
C THR A 91 10.54 12.49 5.70
N CYS A 92 11.32 12.98 4.73
CA CYS A 92 12.37 13.99 4.94
C CYS A 92 11.80 15.36 5.32
N ALA A 93 10.53 15.68 5.03
CA ALA A 93 9.97 16.95 5.48
C ALA A 93 9.74 17.02 7.00
N HIS A 94 9.79 15.87 7.71
CA HIS A 94 9.89 15.84 9.17
C HIS A 94 11.32 15.99 9.69
N ALA A 95 12.31 15.99 8.79
CA ALA A 95 13.71 16.14 9.11
C ALA A 95 14.38 17.08 8.11
N LEU A 96 14.37 18.39 8.39
CA LEU A 96 15.60 19.20 8.49
C LEU A 96 15.29 20.71 8.65
N PRO A 97 16.23 21.43 9.27
CA PRO A 97 16.93 22.40 8.43
C PRO A 97 18.45 22.36 8.65
N SER A 98 19.19 22.06 7.58
CA SER A 98 20.22 22.94 7.02
C SER A 98 21.26 22.18 6.17
N ARG A 99 21.76 22.91 5.18
CA ARG A 99 22.73 22.50 4.17
C ARG A 99 24.00 21.85 4.75
N ALA A 100 24.52 20.88 4.00
CA ALA A 100 25.90 20.38 4.06
C ALA A 100 26.31 19.40 5.19
N ALA A 101 25.35 18.83 5.93
CA ALA A 101 25.58 17.62 6.75
C ALA A 101 24.66 16.49 6.28
N PHE A 102 25.02 15.85 5.16
CA PHE A 102 24.44 14.59 4.72
C PHE A 102 24.52 13.55 5.84
N ARG A 103 23.39 12.90 6.15
CA ARG A 103 23.14 11.80 7.11
C ARG A 103 22.49 12.21 8.44
N ALA A 104 21.16 12.26 8.43
CA ALA A 104 20.38 11.60 9.48
C ALA A 104 19.43 10.59 8.80
N PRO A 105 19.85 9.32 8.64
CA PRO A 105 19.11 8.28 7.93
C PRO A 105 18.27 7.44 8.88
N PHE A 106 17.13 7.89 9.43
CA PHE A 106 16.42 7.04 10.43
C PHE A 106 14.89 7.17 10.46
N ALA A 107 14.21 6.97 9.33
CA ALA A 107 12.91 6.28 9.39
C ALA A 107 13.19 4.87 8.88
N ARG A 108 13.09 3.85 9.75
CA ARG A 108 13.13 2.47 9.24
C ARG A 108 11.88 2.27 8.40
N MET A 109 12.04 1.62 7.26
CA MET A 109 10.88 1.23 6.49
C MET A 109 10.47 -0.19 6.91
N LEU A 110 9.28 -0.31 7.50
CA LEU A 110 8.72 -1.58 7.95
C LEU A 110 7.60 -2.00 6.99
N VAL A 111 7.67 -3.23 6.49
CA VAL A 111 6.59 -3.82 5.67
C VAL A 111 5.92 -4.93 6.45
N PHE A 112 4.60 -4.88 6.57
CA PHE A 112 3.75 -5.92 7.12
C PHE A 112 2.87 -6.49 6.02
N ASP A 113 3.11 -7.73 5.63
CA ASP A 113 2.39 -8.42 4.55
C ASP A 113 1.53 -9.53 5.15
N LEU A 114 0.24 -9.26 5.30
CA LEU A 114 -0.72 -10.20 5.87
C LEU A 114 -1.38 -10.98 4.72
N GLY A 115 -1.11 -12.29 4.67
CA GLY A 115 -1.43 -13.17 3.55
C GLY A 115 -0.40 -13.03 2.43
N ALA A 116 0.85 -13.31 2.80
CA ALA A 116 2.00 -13.13 1.93
C ALA A 116 2.14 -14.29 0.93
N SER A 117 2.29 -13.98 -0.36
CA SER A 117 2.78 -14.94 -1.35
C SER A 117 4.30 -15.12 -1.24
N THR A 118 4.91 -16.13 -1.87
CA THR A 118 6.38 -16.29 -1.84
C THR A 118 7.08 -15.19 -2.65
N TYR A 119 8.36 -14.92 -2.35
CA TYR A 119 9.11 -13.81 -2.95
C TYR A 119 9.14 -13.86 -4.48
N THR A 120 9.29 -15.05 -5.07
CA THR A 120 9.39 -15.23 -6.53
C THR A 120 8.09 -15.64 -7.21
N THR A 121 6.95 -15.50 -6.53
CA THR A 121 5.63 -15.68 -7.15
C THR A 121 5.58 -14.90 -8.47
N PRO A 122 4.93 -15.43 -9.54
CA PRO A 122 4.92 -14.76 -10.83
C PRO A 122 4.46 -13.31 -10.74
N VAL A 123 5.06 -12.46 -11.58
CA VAL A 123 4.75 -11.02 -11.66
C VAL A 123 3.24 -10.82 -11.77
N GLY A 124 2.67 -10.07 -10.84
CA GLY A 124 1.22 -9.82 -10.74
C GLY A 124 0.51 -10.60 -9.64
N ALA A 125 1.20 -11.56 -9.00
CA ALA A 125 0.75 -12.25 -7.78
C ALA A 125 1.80 -12.16 -6.64
N ASP A 126 2.99 -11.62 -6.91
CA ASP A 126 4.04 -11.36 -5.92
C ASP A 126 3.78 -10.07 -5.13
N SER A 127 3.41 -10.17 -3.85
CA SER A 127 3.39 -9.02 -2.96
C SER A 127 4.82 -8.60 -2.59
N GLN A 128 5.65 -9.57 -2.19
CA GLN A 128 6.94 -9.28 -1.55
C GLN A 128 7.95 -8.58 -2.43
N ARG A 129 8.26 -9.15 -3.60
CA ARG A 129 9.19 -8.53 -4.54
C ARG A 129 8.69 -7.16 -4.99
N TRP A 130 7.38 -7.02 -5.23
CA TRP A 130 6.80 -5.74 -5.63
C TRP A 130 7.02 -4.66 -4.58
N PHE A 131 6.79 -4.96 -3.29
CA PHE A 131 7.05 -3.99 -2.22
C PHE A 131 8.52 -3.61 -2.16
N VAL A 132 9.42 -4.59 -2.10
CA VAL A 132 10.86 -4.35 -1.98
C VAL A 132 11.38 -3.50 -3.14
N GLU A 133 11.08 -3.89 -4.38
CA GLU A 133 11.56 -3.18 -5.57
C GLU A 133 10.88 -1.83 -5.77
N SER A 134 9.59 -1.72 -5.47
CA SER A 134 8.86 -0.46 -5.65
C SER A 134 9.27 0.58 -4.63
N TYR A 135 9.43 0.20 -3.36
CA TYR A 135 9.91 1.14 -2.35
C TYR A 135 11.40 1.49 -2.51
N ALA A 136 12.25 0.55 -2.93
CA ALA A 136 13.63 0.84 -3.34
C ALA A 136 13.69 1.91 -4.43
N ARG A 137 12.80 1.83 -5.43
CA ARG A 137 12.67 2.90 -6.43
C ARG A 137 12.22 4.22 -5.83
N HIS A 138 11.44 4.27 -4.77
CA HIS A 138 11.02 5.54 -4.14
C HIS A 138 11.96 6.02 -3.02
N GLY A 139 13.19 5.49 -3.01
CA GLY A 139 14.27 5.89 -2.11
C GLY A 139 14.28 5.20 -0.76
N PHE A 140 13.34 4.29 -0.50
CA PHE A 140 13.29 3.55 0.76
C PHE A 140 14.11 2.26 0.68
N ALA A 141 14.93 2.00 1.69
CA ALA A 141 15.46 0.66 1.92
C ALA A 141 14.56 -0.04 2.95
N VAL A 142 13.93 -1.15 2.55
CA VAL A 142 13.14 -1.98 3.47
C VAL A 142 14.06 -2.43 4.60
N SER A 143 13.75 -1.98 5.80
CA SER A 143 14.55 -2.23 7.01
C SER A 143 14.11 -3.49 7.72
N GLU A 144 12.81 -3.81 7.68
CA GLU A 144 12.26 -5.08 8.15
C GLU A 144 11.06 -5.46 7.29
N TYR A 145 10.95 -6.74 6.94
CA TYR A 145 9.82 -7.29 6.18
C TYR A 145 9.19 -8.44 6.97
N TYR A 146 7.94 -8.28 7.41
CA TYR A 146 7.19 -9.28 8.16
C TYR A 146 6.09 -9.86 7.28
N ALA A 147 6.18 -11.15 6.99
CA ALA A 147 5.29 -11.88 6.09
C ALA A 147 4.49 -12.94 6.84
N TRP A 148 3.18 -12.75 7.00
CA TRP A 148 2.27 -13.76 7.58
C TRP A 148 1.68 -14.62 6.47
N GLU A 149 1.86 -15.93 6.56
CA GLU A 149 1.28 -16.89 5.62
C GLU A 149 0.73 -18.11 6.35
N ALA A 150 -0.55 -18.41 6.13
CA ALA A 150 -1.27 -19.50 6.80
C ALA A 150 -1.01 -20.87 6.16
N GLY A 151 -0.83 -20.92 4.84
CA GLY A 151 -0.50 -22.09 4.06
C GLY A 151 0.89 -22.61 4.40
N LYS A 152 1.09 -23.94 4.44
CA LYS A 152 2.38 -24.51 4.85
C LYS A 152 3.41 -24.39 3.73
N HIS A 153 4.57 -23.84 4.03
CA HIS A 153 5.70 -23.76 3.11
C HIS A 153 6.95 -24.44 3.67
N ASP A 154 7.80 -24.95 2.78
CA ASP A 154 9.12 -25.43 3.16
C ASP A 154 10.05 -24.23 3.46
N PRO A 155 10.62 -24.13 4.68
CA PRO A 155 11.44 -22.99 5.04
C PRO A 155 12.67 -22.82 4.14
N VAL A 156 13.31 -23.92 3.72
CA VAL A 156 14.52 -23.83 2.88
C VAL A 156 14.17 -23.24 1.52
N ALA A 157 13.05 -23.66 0.92
CA ALA A 157 12.54 -23.09 -0.32
C ALA A 157 12.25 -21.59 -0.19
N ILE A 158 11.53 -21.16 0.87
CA ILE A 158 11.24 -19.74 1.11
C ILE A 158 12.53 -18.92 1.21
N TRP A 159 13.47 -19.35 2.05
CA TRP A 159 14.73 -18.64 2.27
C TRP A 159 15.69 -18.69 1.08
N ALA A 160 15.50 -19.62 0.13
CA ALA A 160 16.25 -19.65 -1.12
C ALA A 160 15.83 -18.54 -2.09
N GLU A 161 14.57 -18.09 -2.02
CA GLU A 161 14.00 -17.05 -2.88
C GLU A 161 14.33 -15.62 -2.42
N VAL A 162 14.53 -15.42 -1.11
CA VAL A 162 14.78 -14.10 -0.52
C VAL A 162 16.15 -13.55 -0.99
N PRO A 163 16.22 -12.30 -1.47
CA PRO A 163 17.49 -11.64 -1.82
C PRO A 163 18.48 -11.61 -0.65
N GLY A 164 19.76 -11.79 -0.94
CA GLY A 164 20.79 -11.96 0.10
C GLY A 164 20.91 -10.77 1.06
N ASP A 165 20.67 -9.56 0.58
CA ASP A 165 20.65 -8.31 1.35
C ASP A 165 19.40 -8.16 2.22
N LEU A 166 18.26 -8.71 1.81
CA LEU A 166 17.01 -8.70 2.59
C LEU A 166 16.98 -9.78 3.68
N LYS A 167 17.70 -10.90 3.51
CA LYS A 167 17.66 -12.04 4.45
C LYS A 167 17.82 -11.68 5.93
N PRO A 168 18.74 -10.80 6.36
CA PRO A 168 18.90 -10.46 7.77
C PRO A 168 17.71 -9.73 8.39
N HIS A 169 16.82 -9.20 7.55
CA HIS A 169 15.71 -8.31 7.89
C HIS A 169 14.34 -8.91 7.52
N TYR A 170 14.34 -10.18 7.09
CA TYR A 170 13.17 -10.86 6.58
C TYR A 170 12.61 -11.81 7.63
N HIS A 171 11.31 -11.72 7.89
CA HIS A 171 10.61 -12.53 8.88
C HIS A 171 9.47 -13.27 8.20
N TRP A 172 9.68 -14.57 7.94
CA TRP A 172 8.63 -15.46 7.46
C TRP A 172 7.86 -16.07 8.63
N LEU A 173 6.67 -15.56 8.87
CA LEU A 173 5.77 -16.01 9.91
C LEU A 173 4.78 -16.99 9.27
N ASN A 174 5.15 -18.28 9.23
CA ASN A 174 4.29 -19.33 8.68
C ASN A 174 3.14 -19.71 9.63
N ILE A 175 2.37 -18.71 10.05
CA ILE A 175 1.21 -18.79 10.92
C ILE A 175 0.12 -17.85 10.35
N PRO A 176 -1.17 -18.17 10.56
CA PRO A 176 -2.24 -17.25 10.17
C PRO A 176 -2.18 -15.96 10.99
N ALA A 177 -2.44 -14.82 10.34
CA ALA A 177 -2.67 -13.56 11.04
C ALA A 177 -3.97 -13.67 11.88
N THR A 178 -3.87 -13.53 13.19
CA THR A 178 -5.03 -13.63 14.10
C THR A 178 -5.67 -12.26 14.34
N PRO A 179 -6.99 -12.12 14.18
CA PRO A 179 -7.69 -10.86 14.45
C PRO A 179 -7.99 -10.63 15.92
N ASP A 180 -7.67 -11.57 16.82
CA ASP A 180 -7.90 -11.41 18.26
C ASP A 180 -7.03 -10.27 18.82
N ALA A 181 -7.65 -9.18 19.28
CA ALA A 181 -6.96 -8.00 19.78
C ALA A 181 -6.11 -8.26 21.03
N GLU A 182 -6.40 -9.32 21.79
CA GLU A 182 -5.65 -9.70 22.98
C GLU A 182 -4.49 -10.67 22.67
N SER A 183 -4.44 -11.22 21.46
CA SER A 183 -3.39 -12.16 21.07
C SER A 183 -2.09 -11.44 20.74
N MET A 184 -0.97 -12.00 21.21
CA MET A 184 0.37 -11.53 20.83
C MET A 184 0.70 -11.81 19.36
N ASP A 185 0.01 -12.76 18.73
CA ASP A 185 0.17 -13.08 17.31
C ASP A 185 -0.65 -12.15 16.40
N ASN A 186 -1.40 -11.20 16.97
CA ASN A 186 -2.11 -10.18 16.21
C ASN A 186 -1.09 -9.21 15.58
N PRO A 187 -1.07 -9.05 14.24
CA PRO A 187 -0.15 -8.15 13.56
C PRO A 187 -0.18 -6.70 14.07
N TRP A 188 -1.32 -6.20 14.56
CA TRP A 188 -1.40 -4.87 15.18
C TRP A 188 -0.68 -4.79 16.52
N ASN A 189 -0.70 -5.86 17.32
CA ASN A 189 0.10 -5.91 18.54
C ASN A 189 1.58 -6.02 18.23
N PHE A 190 1.93 -6.77 17.18
CA PHE A 190 3.30 -6.84 16.67
C PHE A 190 3.79 -5.46 16.22
N LEU A 191 3.01 -4.75 15.41
CA LEU A 191 3.30 -3.40 14.93
C LEU A 191 3.49 -2.43 16.09
N ARG A 192 2.59 -2.40 17.08
CA ARG A 192 2.73 -1.54 18.28
C ARG A 192 3.99 -1.84 19.09
N ALA A 193 4.47 -3.08 19.08
CA ALA A 193 5.65 -3.48 19.84
C ALA A 193 6.96 -3.07 19.15
N ILE A 194 6.97 -2.95 17.83
CA ILE A 194 8.22 -2.75 17.06
C ILE A 194 8.32 -1.41 16.36
N ALA A 195 7.20 -0.78 16.01
CA ALA A 195 7.15 0.47 15.27
C ALA A 195 7.13 1.66 16.23
N THR A 196 7.70 2.76 15.76
CA THR A 196 7.66 4.08 16.38
C THR A 196 7.05 5.07 15.40
N PRO A 197 6.56 6.23 15.87
CA PRO A 197 6.05 7.28 14.98
C PRO A 197 7.07 7.84 13.98
N ASP A 198 8.36 7.53 14.15
CA ASP A 198 9.43 7.96 13.24
C ASP A 198 9.70 6.93 12.12
N ASP A 199 9.13 5.71 12.23
CA ASP A 199 9.25 4.69 11.17
C ASP A 199 8.25 4.96 10.04
N PHE A 200 8.58 4.51 8.82
CA PHE A 200 7.63 4.47 7.72
C PHE A 200 7.03 3.07 7.64
N VAL A 201 5.73 2.93 7.87
CA VAL A 201 5.07 1.62 7.97
C VAL A 201 4.09 1.40 6.82
N ALA A 202 4.39 0.39 6.01
CA ALA A 202 3.54 -0.10 4.94
C ALA A 202 2.86 -1.40 5.38
N VAL A 203 1.54 -1.49 5.23
CA VAL A 203 0.77 -2.70 5.57
C VAL A 203 -0.06 -3.18 4.39
N LYS A 204 0.11 -4.43 3.99
CA LYS A 204 -0.82 -5.15 3.10
C LYS A 204 -1.74 -6.05 3.92
N LEU A 205 -3.02 -6.02 3.58
CA LEU A 205 -4.05 -6.92 4.08
C LEU A 205 -4.72 -7.60 2.88
N ASP A 206 -4.50 -8.91 2.74
CA ASP A 206 -5.12 -9.75 1.71
C ASP A 206 -4.89 -11.21 2.14
N ILE A 207 -5.83 -11.73 2.95
CA ILE A 207 -5.78 -13.03 3.63
C ILE A 207 -6.81 -14.01 3.02
N ASP A 208 -7.60 -13.57 2.03
CA ASP A 208 -8.72 -14.32 1.46
C ASP A 208 -9.77 -14.74 2.51
N ASN A 209 -9.93 -13.95 3.58
CA ASN A 209 -10.84 -14.24 4.68
C ASN A 209 -11.57 -12.98 5.18
N THR A 210 -12.73 -12.69 4.58
CA THR A 210 -13.50 -11.45 4.83
C THR A 210 -13.74 -11.16 6.32
N PRO A 211 -14.18 -12.11 7.17
CA PRO A 211 -14.32 -11.85 8.61
C PRO A 211 -13.04 -11.40 9.31
N VAL A 212 -11.90 -12.01 8.98
CA VAL A 212 -10.60 -11.68 9.59
C VAL A 212 -10.14 -10.29 9.13
N GLU A 213 -10.23 -10.01 7.83
CA GLU A 213 -9.85 -8.72 7.26
C GLU A 213 -10.74 -7.58 7.79
N THR A 214 -12.05 -7.82 7.88
CA THR A 214 -13.00 -6.86 8.45
C THR A 214 -12.62 -6.54 9.90
N ALA A 215 -12.26 -7.55 10.71
CA ALA A 215 -11.85 -7.34 12.08
C ALA A 215 -10.55 -6.52 12.20
N PHE A 216 -9.58 -6.71 11.30
CA PHE A 216 -8.36 -5.89 11.26
C PHE A 216 -8.66 -4.44 10.87
N MET A 217 -9.51 -4.24 9.86
CA MET A 217 -9.94 -2.91 9.44
C MET A 217 -10.68 -2.18 10.57
N GLU A 218 -11.60 -2.86 11.26
CA GLU A 218 -12.30 -2.29 12.41
C GLU A 218 -11.35 -1.86 13.53
N GLN A 219 -10.32 -2.67 13.83
CA GLN A 219 -9.30 -2.32 14.82
C GLN A 219 -8.55 -1.04 14.40
N LEU A 220 -8.11 -0.96 13.14
CA LEU A 220 -7.47 0.24 12.60
C LEU A 220 -8.39 1.47 12.70
N PHE A 221 -9.67 1.34 12.37
CA PHE A 221 -10.63 2.46 12.47
C PHE A 221 -10.86 2.97 13.90
N LYS A 222 -10.86 2.06 14.88
CA LYS A 222 -11.21 2.36 16.27
C LYS A 222 -10.03 2.84 17.11
N ASP A 223 -8.79 2.62 16.66
CA ASP A 223 -7.59 2.94 17.42
C ASP A 223 -6.77 4.09 16.78
N PRO A 224 -6.88 5.33 17.28
CA PRO A 224 -6.07 6.46 16.82
C PRO A 224 -4.56 6.27 17.02
N LYS A 225 -4.12 5.47 18.00
CA LYS A 225 -2.70 5.20 18.21
C LYS A 225 -2.16 4.30 17.12
N LEU A 226 -2.94 3.30 16.71
CA LEU A 226 -2.59 2.45 15.57
C LEU A 226 -2.61 3.24 14.26
N GLN A 227 -3.59 4.14 14.07
CA GLN A 227 -3.64 5.04 12.90
C GLN A 227 -2.38 5.90 12.77
N ALA A 228 -1.82 6.36 13.89
CA ALA A 228 -0.60 7.17 13.90
C ALA A 228 0.68 6.39 13.61
N LEU A 229 0.61 5.06 13.51
CA LEU A 229 1.76 4.19 13.21
C LEU A 229 1.69 3.58 11.80
N VAL A 230 0.64 3.85 11.03
CA VAL A 230 0.46 3.29 9.67
C VAL A 230 0.47 4.43 8.67
N ASP A 231 1.52 4.51 7.87
CA ASP A 231 1.65 5.53 6.83
C ASP A 231 0.94 5.12 5.54
N GLU A 232 1.08 3.84 5.15
CA GLU A 232 0.60 3.35 3.86
C GLU A 232 -0.08 1.98 4.01
N MET A 233 -1.29 1.85 3.46
CA MET A 233 -2.15 0.68 3.62
C MET A 233 -2.61 0.17 2.25
N PHE A 234 -2.51 -1.14 2.03
CA PHE A 234 -2.92 -1.84 0.82
C PHE A 234 -3.95 -2.89 1.21
N PHE A 235 -5.15 -2.82 0.64
CA PHE A 235 -6.22 -3.74 1.01
C PHE A 235 -6.96 -4.27 -0.22
N GLU A 236 -7.04 -5.59 -0.34
CA GLU A 236 -7.84 -6.26 -1.37
C GLU A 236 -9.28 -6.42 -0.90
N HIS A 237 -10.04 -5.33 -0.96
CA HIS A 237 -11.43 -5.41 -0.53
C HIS A 237 -12.31 -6.04 -1.62
N HIS A 238 -12.78 -7.27 -1.37
CA HIS A 238 -13.75 -7.95 -2.22
C HIS A 238 -15.14 -7.31 -2.11
N VAL A 239 -15.51 -6.49 -3.11
CA VAL A 239 -16.81 -5.79 -3.13
C VAL A 239 -17.82 -6.48 -4.04
N ASN A 240 -19.10 -6.31 -3.74
CA ASN A 240 -20.19 -6.83 -4.56
C ASN A 240 -20.38 -5.97 -5.82
N VAL A 241 -19.67 -6.34 -6.88
CA VAL A 241 -19.79 -5.76 -8.22
C VAL A 241 -19.87 -6.90 -9.24
N GLU A 242 -20.95 -6.92 -10.03
CA GLU A 242 -21.27 -7.99 -10.98
C GLU A 242 -20.09 -8.37 -11.89
N ASN A 243 -19.43 -7.37 -12.44
CA ASN A 243 -18.27 -7.51 -13.31
C ASN A 243 -17.10 -8.30 -12.67
N MET A 244 -16.98 -8.27 -11.34
CA MET A 244 -15.89 -8.91 -10.59
C MET A 244 -16.26 -10.27 -9.99
N TRP A 245 -17.52 -10.69 -10.05
CA TRP A 245 -17.98 -11.94 -9.42
C TRP A 245 -17.25 -13.19 -9.90
N ARG A 246 -16.83 -13.23 -11.17
CA ARG A 246 -16.08 -14.36 -11.73
C ARG A 246 -14.67 -14.51 -11.14
N TYR A 247 -14.12 -13.43 -10.59
CA TYR A 247 -12.77 -13.41 -10.03
C TYR A 247 -12.80 -13.62 -8.52
N TRP A 248 -13.63 -12.84 -7.80
CA TRP A 248 -13.68 -12.87 -6.34
C TRP A 248 -14.60 -13.95 -5.76
N LYS A 249 -15.44 -14.58 -6.59
CA LYS A 249 -16.44 -15.58 -6.14
C LYS A 249 -17.42 -15.03 -5.06
N THR A 250 -17.51 -13.71 -4.88
CA THR A 250 -18.24 -13.01 -3.80
C THR A 250 -19.68 -12.62 -4.14
N GLN A 251 -20.44 -13.51 -4.78
CA GLN A 251 -21.81 -13.22 -5.23
C GLN A 251 -22.85 -12.91 -4.12
N LYS A 252 -22.48 -12.95 -2.83
CA LYS A 252 -23.43 -12.97 -1.70
C LYS A 252 -23.16 -11.97 -0.57
N GLU A 253 -22.09 -11.18 -0.63
CA GLU A 253 -21.77 -10.24 0.44
C GLU A 253 -22.49 -8.89 0.25
N LYS A 254 -22.90 -8.25 1.36
CA LYS A 254 -23.52 -6.91 1.38
C LYS A 254 -22.47 -5.80 1.48
N VAL A 255 -21.29 -6.02 0.90
CA VAL A 255 -20.20 -5.04 0.88
C VAL A 255 -20.25 -4.33 -0.47
N TYR A 256 -20.60 -3.04 -0.51
CA TYR A 256 -20.71 -2.30 -1.76
C TYR A 256 -19.49 -1.42 -2.03
N LEU A 257 -19.23 -1.14 -3.32
CA LEU A 257 -18.13 -0.26 -3.74
C LEU A 257 -18.17 1.12 -3.05
N LYS A 258 -19.36 1.68 -2.86
CA LYS A 258 -19.55 2.96 -2.16
C LYS A 258 -19.06 2.92 -0.70
N ASP A 259 -19.23 1.78 -0.03
CA ASP A 259 -18.86 1.63 1.38
C ASP A 259 -17.34 1.53 1.48
N THR A 260 -16.73 0.84 0.52
CA THR A 260 -15.28 0.76 0.37
C THR A 260 -14.65 2.11 0.09
N TYR A 261 -15.19 2.91 -0.83
CA TYR A 261 -14.68 4.27 -1.07
C TYR A 261 -14.88 5.19 0.12
N SER A 262 -16.01 5.06 0.83
CA SER A 262 -16.25 5.84 2.06
C SER A 262 -15.25 5.48 3.15
N MET A 263 -14.92 4.19 3.29
CA MET A 263 -13.92 3.67 4.21
C MET A 263 -12.52 4.19 3.86
N ILE A 264 -12.09 4.02 2.61
CA ILE A 264 -10.77 4.48 2.15
C ILE A 264 -10.62 5.99 2.35
N LEU A 265 -11.66 6.77 1.99
CA LEU A 265 -11.62 8.22 2.14
C LEU A 265 -11.47 8.64 3.61
N GLN A 266 -12.15 7.98 4.54
CA GLN A 266 -12.03 8.28 5.97
C GLN A 266 -10.63 8.01 6.51
N LEU A 267 -9.95 6.94 6.06
CA LEU A 267 -8.57 6.66 6.47
C LEU A 267 -7.57 7.63 5.83
N ARG A 268 -7.78 8.00 4.55
CA ARG A 268 -6.98 9.06 3.91
C ARG A 268 -7.14 10.40 4.63
N GLN A 269 -8.34 10.74 5.08
CA GLN A 269 -8.57 11.95 5.91
C GLN A 269 -7.89 11.89 7.29
N LYS A 270 -7.49 10.71 7.74
CA LYS A 270 -6.73 10.49 8.97
C LYS A 270 -5.21 10.44 8.75
N GLY A 271 -4.74 10.69 7.51
CA GLY A 271 -3.32 10.70 7.18
C GLY A 271 -2.79 9.40 6.57
N ILE A 272 -3.59 8.34 6.50
CA ILE A 272 -3.14 7.05 5.98
C ILE A 272 -3.26 7.03 4.46
N ARG A 273 -2.13 6.83 3.76
CA ARG A 273 -2.10 6.61 2.31
C ARG A 273 -2.70 5.24 1.99
N PHE A 274 -3.99 5.23 1.69
CA PHE A 274 -4.72 3.97 1.53
C PHE A 274 -4.95 3.65 0.05
N HIS A 275 -4.54 2.45 -0.37
CA HIS A 275 -4.61 1.92 -1.73
C HIS A 275 -5.50 0.69 -1.79
N SER A 276 -6.28 0.57 -2.87
CA SER A 276 -6.90 -0.72 -3.21
C SER A 276 -5.84 -1.65 -3.79
N TRP A 277 -5.65 -2.81 -3.17
CA TRP A 277 -4.75 -3.86 -3.66
C TRP A 277 -5.46 -4.72 -4.73
N PRO A 278 -4.82 -4.99 -5.88
CA PRO A 278 -5.42 -5.70 -7.00
C PRO A 278 -5.23 -7.22 -7.00
#